data_AF-A0A3M8EIG1-F1
#
_entry.id   AF-A0A3M8EIG1-F1
#
_cell.length_a   1.000
_cell.length_b   1.000
_cell.length_c   1.000
_cell.angle_alpha   90.00
_cell.angle_beta   90.00
_cell.angle_gamma   90.00
#
_symmetry.space_group_name_H-M   'P 1'
#
loop_
_entity.id
_entity.type
_entity.pdbx_description
1 polymer ?
#
loop_
_entity_poly.entity_id
_entity_poly.type
_entity_poly.pdbx_seq_one_letter_code
_entity_poly.pdbx_strand_id
1 'polypeptide(L)'
;MRRIHFVWVSFLLYALSVNIPALSAKEPERVILFMIDGMHWQAPEKLNMPVLNSLIKEGTYVRKSHMIIPHHPTVGDYSLSNSCSFPNPMLHEGTIFLSPENKMIQEMISPKQQTAFVVNTTAYRSVGRGFSTCIMDNSLTDDQTVEQAIKLLESQNIRFMRVHLQSPGSIGTSIAMFSEGKPYARDIFGEGSPYVDAIENADRLLGELIDYLKTAGKWESSVLIVTSDHGQSKVGWHPMLDEDSWVTPLVFCGTGIARGRELPYFEHTDLAPTIARLLGVEAPNTGGGAGKAVEEILEETDASSYKPARYIKTINQQIRQYNILYAQLVLVAEKNNYVANIISSLSNENLTPEPFYHQDRITEWHRAGSTEHLIEANEAVLHKMKETLLIK
;
A
#
# COMPACT_ATOMS: atom_id res chain seq x y z
N MET A 1 35.90 57.20 60.79
CA MET A 1 35.64 56.54 59.49
C MET A 1 34.49 55.55 59.65
N ARG A 2 33.26 55.94 59.29
CA ARG A 2 32.06 55.08 59.34
C ARG A 2 31.91 54.37 57.99
N ARG A 3 31.97 53.04 57.97
CA ARG A 3 31.72 52.22 56.78
C ARG A 3 30.21 51.97 56.65
N ILE A 4 29.60 52.53 55.61
CA ILE A 4 28.22 52.25 55.19
C ILE A 4 28.23 50.92 54.43
N HIS A 5 27.45 49.93 54.89
CA HIS A 5 27.20 48.69 54.15
C HIS A 5 25.96 48.88 53.27
N PHE A 6 26.15 48.81 51.96
CA PHE A 6 25.06 48.73 50.98
C PHE A 6 24.58 47.27 50.90
N VAL A 7 23.35 47.00 51.31
CA VAL A 7 22.68 45.72 51.08
C VAL A 7 22.01 45.78 49.71
N TRP A 8 22.49 44.97 48.78
CA TRP A 8 21.85 44.76 47.48
C TRP A 8 20.70 43.77 47.66
N VAL A 9 19.46 44.22 47.46
CA VAL A 9 18.28 43.35 47.40
C VAL A 9 18.05 42.98 45.93
N SER A 10 18.40 41.75 45.57
CA SER A 10 18.08 41.19 44.25
C SER A 10 16.61 40.80 44.20
N PHE A 11 15.81 41.50 43.39
CA PHE A 11 14.45 41.08 43.04
C PHE A 11 14.54 39.87 42.09
N LEU A 12 14.18 38.67 42.57
CA LEU A 12 13.91 37.52 41.72
C LEU A 12 12.51 37.69 41.11
N LEU A 13 12.46 38.00 39.81
CA LEU A 13 11.25 37.88 39.00
C LEU A 13 10.98 36.40 38.73
N TYR A 14 9.99 35.84 39.42
CA TYR A 14 9.47 34.51 39.15
C TYR A 14 8.59 34.60 37.89
N ALA A 15 9.16 34.31 36.72
CA ALA A 15 8.38 34.15 35.50
C ALA A 15 7.58 32.84 35.62
N LEU A 16 6.29 32.96 35.94
CA LEU A 16 5.33 31.87 35.79
C LEU A 16 5.18 31.58 34.29
N SER A 17 5.95 30.63 33.77
CA SER A 17 5.69 30.01 32.48
C SER A 17 4.40 29.23 32.58
N VAL A 18 3.30 29.83 32.17
CA VAL A 18 2.06 29.10 31.88
C VAL A 18 2.39 28.19 30.69
N ASN A 19 2.59 26.91 30.95
CA ASN A 19 2.57 25.89 29.91
C ASN A 19 1.15 25.89 29.32
N ILE A 20 0.96 26.65 28.25
CA ILE A 20 -0.14 26.41 27.34
C ILE A 20 0.20 25.06 26.70
N PRO A 21 -0.57 23.99 26.92
CA PRO A 21 -0.34 22.77 26.16
C PRO A 21 -0.52 23.16 24.69
N ALA A 22 0.52 22.97 23.89
CA ALA A 22 0.36 22.93 22.45
C ALA A 22 -0.80 21.97 22.19
N LEU A 23 -1.80 22.44 21.46
CA LEU A 23 -2.98 21.67 21.10
C LEU A 23 -2.48 20.53 20.21
N SER A 24 -2.03 19.43 20.81
CA SER A 24 -1.64 18.22 20.09
C SER A 24 -2.83 17.84 19.21
N ALA A 25 -2.62 17.69 17.90
CA ALA A 25 -3.63 17.10 17.03
C ALA A 25 -4.21 15.86 17.73
N LYS A 26 -5.53 15.87 17.95
CA LYS A 26 -6.22 14.78 18.64
C LYS A 26 -6.05 13.53 17.78
N GLU A 27 -5.47 12.48 18.35
CA GLU A 27 -5.39 11.17 17.69
C GLU A 27 -6.79 10.80 17.17
N PRO A 28 -6.95 10.39 15.89
CA PRO A 28 -8.24 9.99 15.37
C PRO A 28 -8.77 8.82 16.19
N GLU A 29 -10.08 8.81 16.45
CA GLU A 29 -10.75 7.69 17.13
C GLU A 29 -10.81 6.46 16.21
N ARG A 30 -10.74 6.66 14.89
CA ARG A 30 -10.79 5.58 13.90
C ARG A 30 -9.97 5.86 12.65
N VAL A 31 -9.40 4.80 12.09
CA VAL A 31 -8.91 4.78 10.71
C VAL A 31 -9.73 3.80 9.88
N ILE A 32 -10.18 4.23 8.69
CA ILE A 32 -10.88 3.39 7.72
C ILE A 32 -10.04 3.32 6.45
N LEU A 33 -9.62 2.11 6.06
CA LEU A 33 -8.99 1.81 4.79
C LEU A 33 -10.06 1.30 3.81
N PHE A 34 -10.46 2.14 2.86
CA PHE A 34 -11.42 1.82 1.81
C PHE A 34 -10.67 1.49 0.51
N MET A 35 -10.82 0.25 0.05
CA MET A 35 -10.08 -0.28 -1.10
C MET A 35 -11.02 -0.54 -2.27
N ILE A 36 -10.66 0.02 -3.43
CA ILE A 36 -11.31 -0.23 -4.71
C ILE A 36 -10.35 -1.12 -5.51
N ASP A 37 -10.58 -2.42 -5.57
CA ASP A 37 -9.71 -3.40 -6.23
C ASP A 37 -9.44 -2.99 -7.69
N GLY A 38 -8.18 -3.07 -8.15
CA GLY A 38 -7.81 -2.76 -9.53
C GLY A 38 -8.04 -1.31 -9.95
N MET A 39 -7.95 -0.34 -9.03
CA MET A 39 -8.13 1.06 -9.40
C MET A 39 -6.88 1.61 -10.12
N HIS A 40 -6.97 1.77 -11.44
CA HIS A 40 -5.95 2.43 -12.24
C HIS A 40 -5.69 3.86 -11.75
N TRP A 41 -4.42 4.28 -11.63
CA TRP A 41 -4.02 5.63 -11.19
C TRP A 41 -4.58 6.82 -12.02
N GLN A 42 -5.08 6.57 -13.24
CA GLN A 42 -5.71 7.60 -14.07
C GLN A 42 -7.23 7.68 -13.88
N ALA A 43 -7.84 6.74 -13.16
CA ALA A 43 -9.28 6.71 -12.95
C ALA A 43 -9.84 8.04 -12.39
N PRO A 44 -9.21 8.70 -11.38
CA PRO A 44 -9.74 9.97 -10.85
C PRO A 44 -9.80 11.09 -11.89
N GLU A 45 -8.90 11.08 -12.88
CA GLU A 45 -8.83 12.08 -13.96
C GLU A 45 -9.76 11.72 -15.12
N LYS A 46 -9.90 10.43 -15.42
CA LYS A 46 -10.59 9.96 -16.63
C LYS A 46 -12.07 9.65 -16.44
N LEU A 47 -12.49 9.32 -15.22
CA LEU A 47 -13.82 8.82 -14.91
C LEU A 47 -14.60 9.80 -14.04
N ASN A 48 -15.91 9.65 -13.99
CA ASN A 48 -16.76 10.46 -13.12
C ASN A 48 -16.65 9.97 -11.67
N MET A 49 -15.62 10.44 -10.97
CA MET A 49 -15.36 10.11 -9.56
C MET A 49 -15.50 11.35 -8.65
N PRO A 50 -16.70 11.97 -8.54
CA PRO A 50 -16.88 13.23 -7.81
C PRO A 50 -16.55 13.11 -6.31
N VAL A 51 -16.76 11.95 -5.68
CA VAL A 51 -16.49 11.76 -4.25
C VAL A 51 -14.99 11.73 -4.00
N LEU A 52 -14.25 10.85 -4.68
CA LEU A 52 -12.79 10.77 -4.56
C LEU A 52 -12.12 12.09 -4.96
N ASN A 53 -12.58 12.74 -6.03
CA ASN A 53 -12.05 14.04 -6.46
C ASN A 53 -12.34 15.16 -5.46
N SER A 54 -13.40 15.05 -4.65
CA SER A 54 -13.62 15.93 -3.50
C SER A 54 -12.62 15.64 -2.39
N LEU A 55 -12.38 14.36 -2.06
CA LEU A 55 -11.39 13.96 -1.05
C LEU A 55 -9.97 14.40 -1.40
N ILE A 56 -9.59 14.39 -2.68
CA ILE A 56 -8.28 14.90 -3.16
C ILE A 56 -8.09 16.38 -2.77
N LYS A 57 -9.14 17.20 -2.88
CA LYS A 57 -9.08 18.63 -2.51
C LYS A 57 -9.05 18.83 -1.00
N GLU A 58 -9.68 17.91 -0.28
CA GLU A 58 -9.88 17.98 1.17
C GLU A 58 -8.81 17.24 1.97
N GLY A 59 -7.84 16.59 1.32
CA GLY A 59 -6.88 15.71 1.97
C GLY A 59 -5.49 15.78 1.40
N THR A 60 -4.68 14.77 1.71
CA THR A 60 -3.37 14.55 1.13
C THR A 60 -3.46 13.47 0.07
N TYR A 61 -3.12 13.82 -1.17
CA TYR A 61 -3.19 12.96 -2.34
C TYR A 61 -1.80 12.51 -2.79
N VAL A 62 -1.68 11.24 -3.15
CA VAL A 62 -0.54 10.68 -3.87
C VAL A 62 -1.08 10.15 -5.20
N ARG A 63 -0.71 10.82 -6.30
CA ARG A 63 -1.17 10.43 -7.64
C ARG A 63 -0.74 9.01 -8.03
N LYS A 64 0.48 8.64 -7.65
CA LYS A 64 1.09 7.33 -7.93
C LYS A 64 1.74 6.78 -6.67
N SER A 65 0.98 6.02 -5.90
CA SER A 65 1.51 5.16 -4.84
C SER A 65 1.91 3.81 -5.42
N HIS A 66 2.97 3.20 -4.91
CA HIS A 66 3.58 2.00 -5.49
C HIS A 66 3.44 0.83 -4.54
N MET A 67 3.01 -0.31 -5.07
CA MET A 67 3.03 -1.61 -4.39
C MET A 67 3.98 -2.54 -5.12
N ILE A 68 4.39 -3.63 -4.47
CA ILE A 68 5.14 -4.69 -5.13
C ILE A 68 4.31 -5.25 -6.30
N ILE A 69 4.94 -5.87 -7.29
CA ILE A 69 4.24 -6.64 -8.34
C ILE A 69 3.03 -7.44 -7.79
N PRO A 70 1.82 -7.28 -8.35
CA PRO A 70 0.66 -8.06 -7.96
C PRO A 70 0.78 -9.48 -8.54
N HIS A 71 1.50 -10.32 -7.82
CA HIS A 71 1.66 -11.73 -8.14
C HIS A 71 1.08 -12.60 -7.03
N HIS A 72 0.40 -13.68 -7.40
CA HIS A 72 -0.28 -14.59 -6.49
C HIS A 72 0.13 -16.04 -6.79
N PRO A 73 1.23 -16.53 -6.19
CA PRO A 73 1.60 -17.93 -6.25
C PRO A 73 0.53 -18.81 -5.58
N THR A 74 0.02 -19.80 -6.31
CA THR A 74 -0.94 -20.79 -5.80
C THR A 74 -0.27 -22.10 -5.34
N VAL A 75 1.06 -22.16 -5.44
CA VAL A 75 1.91 -23.28 -5.05
C VAL A 75 3.17 -22.78 -4.33
N GLY A 76 3.89 -23.68 -3.68
CA GLY A 76 5.14 -23.36 -2.96
C GLY A 76 4.91 -22.69 -1.60
N ASP A 77 6.00 -22.32 -0.93
CA ASP A 77 5.99 -21.89 0.47
C ASP A 77 5.09 -20.68 0.73
N TYR A 78 5.01 -19.74 -0.21
CA TYR A 78 4.12 -18.59 -0.09
C TYR A 78 2.65 -19.01 0.11
N SER A 79 2.19 -19.99 -0.67
CA SER A 79 0.79 -20.47 -0.65
C SER A 79 0.43 -21.22 0.65
N LEU A 80 1.42 -21.61 1.46
CA LEU A 80 1.17 -22.29 2.74
C LEU A 80 0.62 -21.32 3.81
N SER A 81 0.98 -20.04 3.73
CA SER A 81 0.60 -19.03 4.73
C SER A 81 -0.24 -17.89 4.16
N ASN A 82 -0.20 -17.66 2.85
CA ASN A 82 -0.89 -16.56 2.19
C ASN A 82 -1.90 -17.06 1.15
N SER A 83 -3.03 -16.36 1.05
CA SER A 83 -4.18 -16.73 0.21
C SER A 83 -4.49 -15.74 -0.91
N CYS A 84 -3.77 -14.62 -0.94
CA CYS A 84 -3.95 -13.49 -1.85
C CYS A 84 -2.59 -13.07 -2.45
N SER A 85 -2.61 -12.08 -3.35
CA SER A 85 -1.42 -11.54 -3.99
C SER A 85 -0.48 -10.83 -3.00
N PHE A 86 0.83 -10.77 -3.31
CA PHE A 86 1.87 -10.18 -2.45
C PHE A 86 1.55 -8.80 -1.85
N PRO A 87 0.94 -7.85 -2.59
CA PRO A 87 0.64 -6.53 -2.03
C PRO A 87 -0.21 -6.57 -0.76
N ASN A 88 -1.12 -7.54 -0.65
CA ASN A 88 -2.07 -7.61 0.46
C ASN A 88 -1.40 -7.87 1.83
N PRO A 89 -0.63 -8.95 2.03
CA PRO A 89 0.09 -9.14 3.29
C PRO A 89 1.15 -8.04 3.49
N MET A 90 1.90 -7.64 2.46
CA MET A 90 2.94 -6.60 2.60
C MET A 90 2.39 -5.24 3.05
N LEU A 91 1.20 -4.85 2.58
CA LEU A 91 0.53 -3.62 3.00
C LEU A 91 0.13 -3.67 4.49
N HIS A 92 -0.37 -4.81 4.96
CA HIS A 92 -0.82 -4.98 6.34
C HIS A 92 0.33 -5.20 7.34
N GLU A 93 1.37 -5.90 6.91
CA GLU A 93 2.57 -6.16 7.69
C GLU A 93 3.54 -4.97 7.63
N GLY A 94 3.44 -4.12 6.61
CA GLY A 94 4.33 -2.97 6.42
C GLY A 94 5.77 -3.38 6.13
N THR A 95 5.98 -4.50 5.42
CA THR A 95 7.33 -5.01 5.10
C THR A 95 7.32 -5.81 3.81
N ILE A 96 8.44 -5.80 3.07
CA ILE A 96 8.66 -6.70 1.92
C ILE A 96 9.20 -8.08 2.32
N PHE A 97 9.63 -8.25 3.57
CA PHE A 97 10.15 -9.52 4.06
C PHE A 97 9.03 -10.31 4.72
N LEU A 98 8.31 -11.07 3.90
CA LEU A 98 7.18 -11.88 4.36
C LEU A 98 7.63 -13.06 5.23
N SER A 99 6.97 -13.22 6.36
CA SER A 99 7.17 -14.32 7.31
C SER A 99 5.84 -14.65 7.99
N PRO A 100 5.53 -15.93 8.27
CA PRO A 100 4.34 -16.30 9.04
C PRO A 100 4.25 -15.64 10.43
N GLU A 101 5.41 -15.27 10.99
CA GLU A 101 5.56 -14.62 12.29
C GLU A 101 5.31 -13.10 12.27
N ASN A 102 5.27 -12.49 11.08
CA ASN A 102 5.02 -11.06 10.95
C ASN A 102 3.66 -10.71 11.57
N LYS A 103 3.62 -9.56 12.23
CA LYS A 103 2.37 -8.97 12.70
C LYS A 103 1.73 -8.16 11.59
N MET A 104 0.40 -8.12 11.60
CA MET A 104 -0.37 -7.19 10.77
C MET A 104 -0.88 -6.03 11.61
N ILE A 105 -1.14 -4.87 10.99
CA ILE A 105 -1.57 -3.66 11.70
C ILE A 105 -2.77 -3.86 12.63
N GLN A 106 -3.75 -4.69 12.25
CA GLN A 106 -4.91 -5.00 13.09
C GLN A 106 -4.55 -5.77 14.37
N GLU A 107 -3.44 -6.52 14.38
CA GLU A 107 -2.95 -7.25 15.55
C GLU A 107 -2.25 -6.32 16.56
N MET A 108 -1.87 -5.11 16.14
CA MET A 108 -1.24 -4.10 17.00
C MET A 108 -2.26 -3.30 17.82
N ILE A 109 -3.54 -3.43 17.48
CA ILE A 109 -4.64 -2.75 18.14
C ILE A 109 -5.07 -3.58 19.36
N SER A 110 -5.29 -2.90 20.50
CA SER A 110 -5.69 -3.57 21.73
C SER A 110 -6.94 -4.45 21.51
N PRO A 111 -6.96 -5.70 22.01
CA PRO A 111 -8.16 -6.55 21.93
C PRO A 111 -9.41 -5.98 22.62
N LYS A 112 -9.27 -4.90 23.41
CA LYS A 112 -10.40 -4.16 24.00
C LYS A 112 -11.10 -3.24 22.99
N GLN A 113 -10.48 -2.99 21.84
CA GLN A 113 -11.00 -2.18 20.76
C GLN A 113 -11.44 -3.10 19.61
N GLN A 114 -12.47 -2.69 18.88
CA GLN A 114 -12.99 -3.49 17.78
C GLN A 114 -12.29 -3.15 16.47
N THR A 115 -12.05 -4.15 15.64
CA THR A 115 -11.49 -3.99 14.30
C THR A 115 -12.34 -4.79 13.31
N ALA A 116 -12.52 -4.28 12.11
CA ALA A 116 -13.40 -4.91 11.13
C ALA A 116 -12.75 -5.04 9.76
N PHE A 117 -12.99 -6.16 9.09
CA PHE A 117 -12.70 -6.32 7.67
C PHE A 117 -13.94 -6.84 6.93
N VAL A 118 -14.38 -6.10 5.93
CA VAL A 118 -15.54 -6.44 5.09
C VAL A 118 -15.10 -6.51 3.63
N VAL A 119 -15.35 -7.64 2.97
CA VAL A 119 -14.97 -7.87 1.58
C VAL A 119 -15.87 -8.91 0.91
N ASN A 120 -16.20 -8.69 -0.35
CA ASN A 120 -17.02 -9.60 -1.16
C ASN A 120 -16.23 -10.75 -1.81
N THR A 121 -15.19 -11.24 -1.15
CA THR A 121 -14.47 -12.44 -1.57
C THR A 121 -13.76 -13.13 -0.42
N THR A 122 -13.58 -14.44 -0.54
CA THR A 122 -12.86 -15.33 0.39
C THR A 122 -11.36 -15.42 0.10
N ALA A 123 -10.88 -14.76 -0.96
CA ALA A 123 -9.46 -14.73 -1.33
C ALA A 123 -8.56 -14.13 -0.24
N TYR A 124 -9.09 -13.23 0.61
CA TYR A 124 -8.31 -12.50 1.61
C TYR A 124 -8.24 -13.16 2.99
N ARG A 125 -8.59 -14.45 3.11
CA ARG A 125 -8.61 -15.17 4.40
C ARG A 125 -7.32 -15.05 5.24
N SER A 126 -6.15 -15.07 4.59
CA SER A 126 -4.85 -14.95 5.27
C SER A 126 -4.64 -13.60 5.95
N VAL A 127 -5.12 -12.51 5.35
CA VAL A 127 -5.03 -11.14 5.90
C VAL A 127 -6.23 -10.76 6.76
N GLY A 128 -7.19 -11.67 6.96
CA GLY A 128 -8.28 -11.53 7.94
C GLY A 128 -7.84 -11.81 9.38
N ARG A 129 -6.68 -12.46 9.56
CA ARG A 129 -6.13 -12.78 10.89
C ARG A 129 -5.97 -11.50 11.73
N GLY A 130 -6.41 -11.54 12.98
CA GLY A 130 -6.27 -10.42 13.93
C GLY A 130 -7.41 -9.40 13.92
N PHE A 131 -8.30 -9.41 12.92
CA PHE A 131 -9.52 -8.61 12.99
C PHE A 131 -10.52 -9.19 14.00
N SER A 132 -11.19 -8.35 14.79
CA SER A 132 -12.22 -8.83 15.74
C SER A 132 -13.51 -9.26 15.04
N THR A 133 -13.83 -8.64 13.90
CA THR A 133 -14.94 -9.04 13.02
C THR A 133 -14.46 -9.14 11.57
N CYS A 134 -14.78 -10.23 10.89
CA CYS A 134 -14.53 -10.41 9.46
C CYS A 134 -15.81 -10.84 8.74
N ILE A 135 -16.14 -10.16 7.65
CA ILE A 135 -17.19 -10.55 6.72
C ILE A 135 -16.50 -10.76 5.38
N MET A 136 -16.38 -12.03 4.98
CA MET A 136 -15.72 -12.45 3.73
C MET A 136 -16.67 -13.37 2.98
N ASP A 137 -17.40 -12.83 2.00
CA ASP A 137 -18.50 -13.57 1.36
C ASP A 137 -18.58 -13.26 -0.14
N ASN A 138 -18.33 -14.29 -0.96
CA ASN A 138 -18.35 -14.19 -2.42
C ASN A 138 -19.74 -13.87 -3.00
N SER A 139 -20.81 -13.97 -2.20
CA SER A 139 -22.17 -13.69 -2.64
C SER A 139 -22.56 -12.21 -2.53
N LEU A 140 -21.78 -11.41 -1.81
CA LEU A 140 -22.06 -9.99 -1.63
C LEU A 140 -21.72 -9.19 -2.89
N THR A 141 -22.57 -8.22 -3.21
CA THR A 141 -22.22 -7.14 -4.13
C THR A 141 -21.34 -6.10 -3.43
N ASP A 142 -20.74 -5.18 -4.18
CA ASP A 142 -20.04 -4.02 -3.60
C ASP A 142 -20.98 -3.19 -2.71
N ASP A 143 -22.23 -2.97 -3.15
CA ASP A 143 -23.27 -2.28 -2.38
C ASP A 143 -23.51 -2.95 -1.03
N GLN A 144 -23.71 -4.27 -1.02
CA GLN A 144 -23.92 -5.02 0.21
C GLN A 144 -22.67 -5.03 1.09
N THR A 145 -21.48 -4.99 0.49
CA THR A 145 -20.21 -4.87 1.24
C THR A 145 -20.16 -3.55 2.02
N VAL A 146 -20.51 -2.43 1.39
CA VAL A 146 -20.59 -1.14 2.09
C VAL A 146 -21.73 -1.11 3.10
N GLU A 147 -22.87 -1.70 2.80
CA GLU A 147 -23.99 -1.84 3.75
C GLU A 147 -23.57 -2.60 5.02
N GLN A 148 -22.84 -3.71 4.89
CA GLN A 148 -22.31 -4.46 6.03
C GLN A 148 -21.27 -3.65 6.82
N ALA A 149 -20.40 -2.90 6.15
CA ALA A 149 -19.45 -2.01 6.81
C ALA A 149 -20.17 -0.94 7.66
N ILE A 150 -21.22 -0.32 7.12
CA ILE A 150 -22.06 0.65 7.84
C ILE A 150 -22.74 0.00 9.06
N LYS A 151 -23.35 -1.19 8.90
CA LYS A 151 -23.96 -1.94 10.02
C LYS A 151 -22.98 -2.24 11.16
N LEU A 152 -21.71 -2.51 10.83
CA LEU A 152 -20.67 -2.69 11.86
C LEU A 152 -20.32 -1.36 12.55
N LEU A 153 -20.27 -0.24 11.83
CA LEU A 153 -20.02 1.08 12.43
C LEU A 153 -21.17 1.58 13.31
N GLU A 154 -22.40 1.13 13.06
CA GLU A 154 -23.58 1.39 13.88
C GLU A 154 -23.54 0.61 15.20
N SER A 155 -23.18 -0.67 15.12
CA SER A 155 -23.25 -1.61 16.24
C SER A 155 -21.98 -1.69 17.08
N GLN A 156 -20.83 -1.26 16.54
CA GLN A 156 -19.52 -1.40 17.17
C GLN A 156 -18.72 -0.10 17.13
N ASN A 157 -17.93 0.14 18.18
CA ASN A 157 -16.93 1.20 18.16
C ASN A 157 -15.63 0.69 17.49
N ILE A 158 -15.63 0.67 16.16
CA ILE A 158 -14.49 0.19 15.38
C ILE A 158 -13.32 1.19 15.45
N ARG A 159 -12.12 0.73 15.81
CA ARG A 159 -10.86 1.50 15.85
C ARG A 159 -10.13 1.48 14.50
N PHE A 160 -10.15 0.34 13.82
CA PHE A 160 -9.61 0.17 12.47
C PHE A 160 -10.55 -0.67 11.62
N MET A 161 -10.89 -0.18 10.44
CA MET A 161 -11.73 -0.88 9.48
C MET A 161 -11.03 -0.99 8.14
N ARG A 162 -11.09 -2.16 7.52
CA ARG A 162 -10.83 -2.34 6.09
C ARG A 162 -12.14 -2.66 5.38
N VAL A 163 -12.45 -1.92 4.32
CA VAL A 163 -13.55 -2.22 3.39
C VAL A 163 -12.93 -2.45 2.03
N HIS A 164 -13.21 -3.56 1.37
CA HIS A 164 -12.60 -3.90 0.09
C HIS A 164 -13.69 -4.30 -0.92
N LEU A 165 -13.79 -3.53 -2.01
CA LEU A 165 -14.69 -3.78 -3.13
C LEU A 165 -13.95 -4.49 -4.28
N GLN A 166 -14.33 -5.74 -4.57
CA GLN A 166 -13.63 -6.64 -5.51
C GLN A 166 -14.04 -6.46 -6.98
N SER A 167 -15.18 -5.81 -7.24
CA SER A 167 -15.80 -5.85 -8.58
C SER A 167 -14.93 -5.23 -9.68
N PRO A 168 -14.32 -4.03 -9.52
CA PRO A 168 -13.60 -3.40 -10.62
C PRO A 168 -12.38 -4.22 -11.09
N GLY A 169 -11.57 -4.76 -10.17
CA GLY A 169 -10.45 -5.64 -10.52
C GLY A 169 -10.89 -6.91 -11.24
N SER A 170 -11.96 -7.57 -10.77
CA SER A 170 -12.52 -8.77 -11.42
C SER A 170 -13.05 -8.48 -12.83
N ILE A 171 -13.68 -7.32 -13.02
CA ILE A 171 -14.13 -6.86 -14.34
C ILE A 171 -12.94 -6.54 -15.23
N GLY A 172 -11.89 -5.93 -14.68
CA GLY A 172 -10.61 -5.73 -15.37
C GLY A 172 -10.01 -7.04 -15.89
N THR A 173 -10.06 -8.12 -15.11
CA THR A 173 -9.71 -9.48 -15.57
C THR A 173 -10.59 -9.93 -16.74
N SER A 174 -11.90 -9.78 -16.59
CA SER A 174 -12.86 -10.19 -17.60
C SER A 174 -12.65 -9.44 -18.91
N ILE A 175 -12.27 -8.16 -18.87
CA ILE A 175 -11.93 -7.38 -20.05
C ILE A 175 -10.69 -7.97 -20.71
N ALA A 176 -9.61 -8.25 -19.97
CA ALA A 176 -8.40 -8.82 -20.57
C ALA A 176 -8.63 -10.17 -21.27
N MET A 177 -9.51 -11.01 -20.70
CA MET A 177 -9.70 -12.38 -21.17
C MET A 177 -10.85 -12.55 -22.16
N PHE A 178 -11.91 -11.75 -22.06
CA PHE A 178 -13.20 -12.05 -22.69
C PHE A 178 -13.85 -10.85 -23.41
N SER A 179 -13.11 -9.77 -23.69
CA SER A 179 -13.65 -8.58 -24.38
C SER A 179 -13.45 -8.57 -25.90
N GLU A 180 -12.89 -9.62 -26.51
CA GLU A 180 -12.63 -9.63 -27.95
C GLU A 180 -13.90 -9.30 -28.77
N GLY A 181 -13.79 -8.35 -29.71
CA GLY A 181 -14.91 -7.87 -30.51
C GLY A 181 -15.83 -6.83 -29.84
N LYS A 182 -15.57 -6.45 -28.58
CA LYS A 182 -16.28 -5.35 -27.90
C LYS A 182 -15.59 -4.00 -28.17
N PRO A 183 -16.30 -2.86 -28.10
CA PRO A 183 -15.71 -1.53 -28.26
C PRO A 183 -14.59 -1.20 -27.24
N TYR A 184 -14.67 -1.79 -26.05
CA TYR A 184 -13.69 -1.66 -24.97
C TYR A 184 -12.64 -2.78 -24.95
N ALA A 185 -12.49 -3.53 -26.06
CA ALA A 185 -11.49 -4.59 -26.13
C ALA A 185 -10.08 -4.04 -25.94
N ARG A 186 -9.35 -4.54 -24.93
CA ARG A 186 -8.00 -4.05 -24.57
C ARG A 186 -7.96 -2.55 -24.22
N ASP A 187 -9.08 -1.97 -23.79
CA ASP A 187 -9.14 -0.62 -23.25
C ASP A 187 -10.17 -0.56 -22.13
N ILE A 188 -9.71 -0.60 -20.88
CA ILE A 188 -10.59 -0.51 -19.71
C ILE A 188 -11.36 0.83 -19.64
N PHE A 189 -10.90 1.85 -20.35
CA PHE A 189 -11.58 3.16 -20.48
C PHE A 189 -12.39 3.29 -21.78
N GLY A 190 -12.45 2.24 -22.59
CA GLY A 190 -13.15 2.25 -23.86
C GLY A 190 -14.65 2.50 -23.71
N GLU A 191 -15.28 2.92 -24.80
CA GLU A 191 -16.72 3.23 -24.82
C GLU A 191 -17.57 2.03 -24.34
N GLY A 192 -18.43 2.28 -23.34
CA GLY A 192 -19.30 1.25 -22.76
C GLY A 192 -18.55 0.17 -21.95
N SER A 193 -17.32 0.46 -21.50
CA SER A 193 -16.54 -0.46 -20.67
C SER A 193 -17.21 -0.68 -19.30
N PRO A 194 -17.48 -1.93 -18.90
CA PRO A 194 -18.04 -2.23 -17.59
C PRO A 194 -17.08 -1.91 -16.43
N TYR A 195 -15.78 -1.74 -16.71
CA TYR A 195 -14.82 -1.28 -15.70
C TYR A 195 -15.10 0.18 -15.30
N VAL A 196 -15.53 1.02 -16.25
CA VAL A 196 -15.92 2.41 -15.97
C VAL A 196 -17.10 2.42 -14.99
N ASP A 197 -18.17 1.68 -15.32
CA ASP A 197 -19.36 1.58 -14.47
C ASP A 197 -19.01 1.07 -13.06
N ALA A 198 -18.11 0.11 -12.95
CA ALA A 198 -17.69 -0.45 -11.67
C ALA A 198 -16.91 0.55 -10.80
N ILE A 199 -15.99 1.31 -11.39
CA ILE A 199 -15.24 2.35 -10.66
C ILE A 199 -16.16 3.50 -10.24
N GLU A 200 -17.05 3.95 -11.11
CA GLU A 200 -18.01 5.02 -10.79
C GLU A 200 -19.01 4.56 -9.71
N ASN A 201 -19.42 3.28 -9.73
CA ASN A 201 -20.21 2.70 -8.64
C ASN A 201 -19.46 2.67 -7.32
N ALA A 202 -18.18 2.28 -7.32
CA ALA A 202 -17.34 2.28 -6.13
C ALA A 202 -17.16 3.70 -5.55
N ASP A 203 -17.05 4.73 -6.39
CA ASP A 203 -17.02 6.13 -5.96
C ASP A 203 -18.34 6.58 -5.31
N ARG A 204 -19.49 6.19 -5.88
CA ARG A 204 -20.80 6.42 -5.26
C ARG A 204 -20.90 5.76 -3.88
N LEU A 205 -20.49 4.50 -3.76
CA LEU A 205 -20.53 3.72 -2.51
C LEU A 205 -19.58 4.29 -1.45
N LEU A 206 -18.42 4.80 -1.85
CA LEU A 206 -17.54 5.58 -0.99
C LEU A 206 -18.29 6.81 -0.42
N GLY A 207 -19.08 7.48 -1.25
CA GLY A 207 -19.96 8.58 -0.85
C GLY A 207 -20.96 8.16 0.24
N GLU A 208 -21.63 7.02 0.07
CA GLU A 208 -22.59 6.51 1.06
C GLU A 208 -21.96 6.23 2.43
N LEU A 209 -20.75 5.64 2.45
CA LEU A 209 -20.00 5.44 3.68
C LEU A 209 -19.67 6.77 4.36
N ILE A 210 -19.22 7.77 3.59
CA ILE A 210 -18.89 9.11 4.10
C ILE A 210 -20.14 9.81 4.65
N ASP A 211 -21.26 9.75 3.93
CA ASP A 211 -22.51 10.37 4.34
C ASP A 211 -23.05 9.77 5.64
N TYR A 212 -22.93 8.45 5.80
CA TYR A 212 -23.21 7.78 7.07
C TYR A 212 -22.29 8.31 8.19
N LEU A 213 -20.97 8.36 7.96
CA LEU A 213 -20.01 8.84 8.96
C LEU A 213 -20.32 10.28 9.40
N LYS A 214 -20.70 11.16 8.47
CA LYS A 214 -21.10 12.53 8.76
C LYS A 214 -22.40 12.59 9.56
N THR A 215 -23.43 11.88 9.10
CA THR A 215 -24.76 11.86 9.76
C THR A 215 -24.69 11.28 11.17
N ALA A 216 -23.85 10.27 11.39
CA ALA A 216 -23.61 9.65 12.68
C ALA A 216 -22.63 10.44 13.58
N GLY A 217 -22.11 11.60 13.13
CA GLY A 217 -21.13 12.40 13.87
C GLY A 217 -19.76 11.75 14.05
N LYS A 218 -19.43 10.74 13.24
CA LYS A 218 -18.17 9.97 13.30
C LYS A 218 -17.08 10.53 12.39
N TRP A 219 -17.43 11.36 11.40
CA TRP A 219 -16.50 11.91 10.41
C TRP A 219 -15.36 12.74 11.03
N GLU A 220 -15.69 13.67 11.93
CA GLU A 220 -14.73 14.62 12.54
C GLU A 220 -13.68 13.97 13.45
N SER A 221 -13.83 12.68 13.76
CA SER A 221 -12.90 11.90 14.59
C SER A 221 -12.30 10.71 13.82
N SER A 222 -12.49 10.65 12.50
CA SER A 222 -12.02 9.56 11.66
C SER A 222 -11.00 10.06 10.64
N VAL A 223 -10.06 9.19 10.29
CA VAL A 223 -9.26 9.30 9.08
C VAL A 223 -9.71 8.22 8.09
N LEU A 224 -9.98 8.64 6.86
CA LEU A 224 -10.31 7.80 5.73
C LEU A 224 -9.10 7.72 4.79
N ILE A 225 -8.73 6.51 4.41
CA ILE A 225 -7.68 6.20 3.46
C ILE A 225 -8.35 5.50 2.27
N VAL A 226 -8.21 6.04 1.07
CA VAL A 226 -8.78 5.45 -0.16
C VAL A 226 -7.66 5.08 -1.11
N THR A 227 -7.60 3.81 -1.52
CA THR A 227 -6.58 3.27 -2.45
C THR A 227 -7.07 1.97 -3.08
N SER A 228 -6.16 1.17 -3.63
CA SER A 228 -6.35 -0.19 -4.13
C SER A 228 -5.21 -1.08 -3.65
N ASP A 229 -5.34 -2.40 -3.71
CA ASP A 229 -4.26 -3.34 -3.41
C ASP A 229 -3.34 -3.58 -4.61
N HIS A 230 -3.83 -3.31 -5.82
CA HIS A 230 -3.03 -3.29 -7.05
C HIS A 230 -3.58 -2.31 -8.07
N GLY A 231 -2.74 -1.95 -9.04
CA GLY A 231 -3.17 -1.18 -10.20
C GLY A 231 -3.88 -2.04 -11.23
N GLN A 232 -4.07 -1.49 -12.42
CA GLN A 232 -4.80 -2.15 -13.51
C GLN A 232 -4.18 -1.73 -14.82
N SER A 233 -3.80 -2.69 -15.65
CA SER A 233 -3.35 -2.40 -17.00
C SER A 233 -4.48 -1.78 -17.82
N LYS A 234 -4.12 -0.87 -18.73
CA LYS A 234 -5.08 -0.30 -19.71
C LYS A 234 -5.78 -1.36 -20.53
N VAL A 235 -5.16 -2.54 -20.72
CA VAL A 235 -5.76 -3.64 -21.47
C VAL A 235 -6.53 -4.64 -20.60
N GLY A 236 -6.69 -4.33 -19.31
CA GLY A 236 -7.27 -5.22 -18.30
C GLY A 236 -6.23 -6.11 -17.63
N TRP A 237 -6.64 -6.78 -16.56
CA TRP A 237 -5.78 -7.51 -15.61
C TRP A 237 -4.64 -6.65 -15.02
N HIS A 238 -3.70 -7.30 -14.33
CA HIS A 238 -2.54 -6.68 -13.70
C HIS A 238 -1.23 -7.43 -14.04
N PRO A 239 -0.79 -7.46 -15.32
CA PRO A 239 0.44 -8.15 -15.71
C PRO A 239 1.68 -7.56 -15.03
N MET A 240 2.61 -8.43 -14.61
CA MET A 240 3.83 -8.03 -13.88
C MET A 240 4.75 -7.07 -14.64
N LEU A 241 4.75 -7.10 -15.98
CA LEU A 241 5.63 -6.26 -16.79
C LEU A 241 5.03 -4.87 -17.08
N ASP A 242 3.74 -4.69 -16.80
CA ASP A 242 3.05 -3.42 -17.01
C ASP A 242 3.12 -2.58 -15.74
N GLU A 243 3.61 -1.35 -15.87
CA GLU A 243 3.74 -0.45 -14.74
C GLU A 243 2.39 0.05 -14.21
N ASP A 244 1.35 0.04 -15.02
CA ASP A 244 0.02 0.42 -14.55
C ASP A 244 -0.57 -0.62 -13.57
N SER A 245 -0.03 -1.85 -13.51
CA SER A 245 -0.45 -2.94 -12.61
C SER A 245 0.00 -2.77 -11.15
N TRP A 246 1.09 -2.04 -10.90
CA TRP A 246 1.70 -1.90 -9.57
C TRP A 246 1.78 -0.42 -9.12
N VAL A 247 0.85 0.40 -9.64
CA VAL A 247 0.67 1.81 -9.26
C VAL A 247 -0.81 2.12 -9.07
N THR A 248 -1.18 2.73 -7.94
CA THR A 248 -2.55 3.12 -7.59
C THR A 248 -2.61 4.56 -7.09
N PRO A 249 -3.76 5.25 -7.22
CA PRO A 249 -3.96 6.51 -6.54
C PRO A 249 -4.21 6.26 -5.04
N LEU A 250 -3.78 7.17 -4.18
CA LEU A 250 -3.94 7.07 -2.73
C LEU A 250 -4.34 8.42 -2.16
N VAL A 251 -5.39 8.46 -1.34
CA VAL A 251 -5.86 9.67 -0.65
C VAL A 251 -5.98 9.39 0.84
N PHE A 252 -5.43 10.29 1.67
CA PHE A 252 -5.72 10.39 3.09
C PHE A 252 -6.62 11.61 3.30
N CYS A 253 -7.69 11.49 4.10
CA CYS A 253 -8.58 12.60 4.41
C CYS A 253 -9.20 12.43 5.81
N GLY A 254 -9.48 13.52 6.52
CA GLY A 254 -10.09 13.50 7.84
C GLY A 254 -9.23 14.16 8.93
N THR A 255 -9.49 13.80 10.19
CA THR A 255 -8.90 14.47 11.36
C THR A 255 -7.37 14.52 11.31
N GLY A 256 -6.80 15.73 11.37
CA GLY A 256 -5.35 15.95 11.42
C GLY A 256 -4.60 15.76 10.09
N ILE A 257 -5.28 15.38 9.02
CA ILE A 257 -4.70 15.24 7.68
C ILE A 257 -4.63 16.61 7.00
N ALA A 258 -3.51 16.89 6.33
CA ALA A 258 -3.36 18.15 5.57
C ALA A 258 -4.37 18.22 4.42
N ARG A 259 -4.98 19.40 4.21
CA ARG A 259 -5.95 19.64 3.14
C ARG A 259 -5.26 20.17 1.87
N GLY A 260 -5.67 19.67 0.71
CA GLY A 260 -5.19 20.13 -0.60
C GLY A 260 -3.70 19.87 -0.83
N ARG A 261 -3.12 18.89 -0.14
CA ARG A 261 -1.69 18.55 -0.24
C ARG A 261 -1.50 17.45 -1.28
N GLU A 262 -0.44 17.56 -2.07
CA GLU A 262 0.02 16.48 -2.93
C GLU A 262 1.41 16.02 -2.49
N LEU A 263 1.58 14.71 -2.28
CA LEU A 263 2.88 14.10 -2.07
C LEU A 263 3.35 13.41 -3.36
N PRO A 264 4.63 13.55 -3.73
CA PRO A 264 5.15 13.05 -4.99
C PRO A 264 5.25 11.51 -5.06
N TYR A 265 5.23 10.81 -3.92
CA TYR A 265 5.52 9.38 -3.85
C TYR A 265 5.06 8.74 -2.53
N PHE A 266 4.72 7.45 -2.57
CA PHE A 266 4.36 6.64 -1.41
C PHE A 266 4.53 5.15 -1.72
N GLU A 267 5.03 4.33 -0.78
CA GLU A 267 5.12 2.86 -0.91
C GLU A 267 4.07 2.18 -0.03
N HIS A 268 3.39 1.15 -0.52
CA HIS A 268 2.30 0.53 0.26
C HIS A 268 2.78 -0.16 1.54
N THR A 269 4.06 -0.50 1.65
CA THR A 269 4.70 -0.93 2.90
C THR A 269 4.70 0.16 3.98
N ASP A 270 4.54 1.43 3.60
CA ASP A 270 4.44 2.56 4.52
C ASP A 270 3.02 2.73 5.09
N LEU A 271 2.00 2.06 4.55
CA LEU A 271 0.61 2.19 5.02
C LEU A 271 0.45 1.68 6.47
N ALA A 272 0.88 0.46 6.76
CA ALA A 272 0.77 -0.10 8.11
C ALA A 272 1.47 0.76 9.19
N PRO A 273 2.75 1.17 9.06
CA PRO A 273 3.37 2.04 10.06
C PRO A 273 2.73 3.43 10.11
N THR A 274 2.20 3.95 9.00
CA THR A 274 1.44 5.22 8.98
C THR A 274 0.11 5.09 9.74
N ILE A 275 -0.63 4.00 9.54
CA ILE A 275 -1.85 3.69 10.28
C ILE A 275 -1.54 3.52 11.77
N ALA A 276 -0.44 2.82 12.10
CA ALA A 276 0.01 2.66 13.49
C ALA A 276 0.26 4.03 14.16
N ARG A 277 0.96 4.92 13.44
CA ARG A 277 1.23 6.28 13.88
C ARG A 277 -0.05 7.08 14.13
N LEU A 278 -1.02 7.01 13.22
CA LEU A 278 -2.34 7.65 13.38
C LEU A 278 -3.11 7.08 14.58
N LEU A 279 -2.95 5.80 14.88
CA LEU A 279 -3.65 5.11 15.97
C LEU A 279 -2.96 5.20 17.33
N GLY A 280 -1.74 5.75 17.40
CA GLY A 280 -0.94 5.78 18.62
C GLY A 280 -0.49 4.39 19.07
N VAL A 281 -0.30 3.44 18.14
CA VAL A 281 0.19 2.08 18.41
C VAL A 281 1.56 1.85 17.76
N GLU A 282 2.24 0.78 18.17
CA GLU A 282 3.52 0.40 17.56
C GLU A 282 3.35 -0.08 16.11
N ALA A 283 4.34 0.19 15.26
CA ALA A 283 4.39 -0.38 13.92
C ALA A 283 4.49 -1.91 14.01
N PRO A 284 3.81 -2.66 13.13
CA PRO A 284 3.72 -4.12 13.25
C PRO A 284 5.08 -4.82 13.10
N ASN A 285 5.95 -4.32 12.23
CA ASN A 285 7.29 -4.88 12.00
C ASN A 285 8.31 -3.74 11.81
N THR A 286 9.56 -3.96 12.23
CA THR A 286 10.63 -2.93 12.26
C THR A 286 11.97 -3.42 11.69
N GLY A 287 12.00 -4.59 11.05
CA GLY A 287 13.20 -5.16 10.43
C GLY A 287 13.65 -4.39 9.17
N GLY A 288 14.76 -4.81 8.54
CA GLY A 288 15.34 -4.10 7.39
C GLY A 288 14.48 -4.07 6.11
N GLY A 289 13.37 -4.82 6.09
CA GLY A 289 12.35 -4.80 5.03
C GLY A 289 11.16 -3.88 5.32
N ALA A 290 11.11 -3.27 6.50
CA ALA A 290 9.95 -2.52 6.96
C ALA A 290 9.84 -1.13 6.31
N GLY A 291 8.60 -0.73 5.99
CA GLY A 291 8.27 0.63 5.61
C GLY A 291 8.35 1.60 6.78
N LYS A 292 8.09 2.88 6.51
CA LYS A 292 8.15 3.96 7.50
C LYS A 292 6.83 4.70 7.57
N ALA A 293 6.49 5.22 8.75
CA ALA A 293 5.34 6.10 8.88
C ALA A 293 5.61 7.40 8.10
N VAL A 294 4.65 7.82 7.27
CA VAL A 294 4.73 9.06 6.49
C VAL A 294 3.96 10.13 7.26
N GLU A 295 4.67 10.91 8.07
CA GLU A 295 4.05 11.99 8.86
C GLU A 295 3.69 13.19 7.98
N GLU A 296 4.26 13.29 6.77
CA GLU A 296 4.04 14.36 5.81
C GLU A 296 2.62 14.33 5.19
N ILE A 297 1.77 13.37 5.58
CA ILE A 297 0.33 13.43 5.34
C ILE A 297 -0.40 14.36 6.32
N LEU A 298 0.20 14.66 7.48
CA LEU A 298 -0.44 15.41 8.56
C LEU A 298 -0.33 16.91 8.34
N GLU A 299 -1.35 17.66 8.75
CA GLU A 299 -1.41 19.12 8.62
C GLU A 299 -0.20 19.81 9.28
N GLU A 300 0.20 19.35 10.47
CA GLU A 300 1.27 19.95 11.28
C GLU A 300 2.69 19.62 10.78
N THR A 301 2.83 18.65 9.87
CA THR A 301 4.13 18.22 9.34
C THR A 301 4.47 18.97 8.06
N ASP A 302 5.70 19.49 7.99
CA ASP A 302 6.23 20.07 6.75
C ASP A 302 6.57 19.00 5.72
N ALA A 303 5.92 19.05 4.56
CA ALA A 303 6.15 18.14 3.44
C ALA A 303 7.20 18.66 2.44
N SER A 304 7.75 19.88 2.60
CA SER A 304 8.63 20.52 1.62
C SER A 304 9.92 19.74 1.34
N SER A 305 10.40 19.00 2.35
CA SER A 305 11.61 18.19 2.28
C SER A 305 11.35 16.69 2.04
N TYR A 306 10.07 16.31 1.83
CA TYR A 306 9.67 14.92 1.67
C TYR A 306 10.30 14.28 0.43
N LYS A 307 11.30 13.43 0.68
CA LYS A 307 12.06 12.69 -0.34
C LYS A 307 12.20 11.23 0.13
N PRO A 308 11.09 10.46 0.12
CA PRO A 308 11.11 9.09 0.57
C PRO A 308 12.02 8.24 -0.33
N ALA A 309 12.52 7.14 0.24
CA ALA A 309 13.13 6.08 -0.54
C ALA A 309 12.10 5.52 -1.56
N ARG A 310 12.61 4.97 -2.66
CA ARG A 310 11.80 4.42 -3.76
C ARG A 310 12.11 2.94 -3.97
N TYR A 311 12.15 2.19 -2.88
CA TYR A 311 12.60 0.81 -2.88
C TYR A 311 11.68 -0.10 -3.68
N ILE A 312 10.37 -0.06 -3.42
CA ILE A 312 9.38 -0.86 -4.15
C ILE A 312 9.46 -0.57 -5.64
N LYS A 313 9.48 0.70 -6.05
CA LYS A 313 9.64 1.07 -7.46
C LYS A 313 10.92 0.52 -8.07
N THR A 314 12.04 0.59 -7.33
CA THR A 314 13.33 0.09 -7.78
C THR A 314 13.31 -1.42 -7.96
N ILE A 315 12.85 -2.16 -6.95
CA ILE A 315 12.73 -3.62 -6.96
C ILE A 315 11.82 -4.08 -8.11
N ASN A 316 10.67 -3.43 -8.26
CA ASN A 316 9.74 -3.67 -9.36
C ASN A 316 10.45 -3.56 -10.73
N GLN A 317 11.18 -2.47 -10.96
CA GLN A 317 11.94 -2.29 -12.21
C GLN A 317 13.08 -3.30 -12.37
N GLN A 318 13.73 -3.72 -11.28
CA GLN A 318 14.74 -4.77 -11.31
C GLN A 318 14.12 -6.13 -11.70
N ILE A 319 12.97 -6.51 -11.11
CA ILE A 319 12.27 -7.74 -11.46
C ILE A 319 11.85 -7.73 -12.94
N ARG A 320 11.32 -6.60 -13.42
CA ARG A 320 10.98 -6.45 -14.85
C ARG A 320 12.20 -6.60 -15.75
N GLN A 321 13.33 -5.95 -15.41
CA GLN A 321 14.58 -6.11 -16.16
C GLN A 321 15.08 -7.55 -16.13
N TYR A 322 15.06 -8.20 -14.96
CA TYR A 322 15.49 -9.58 -14.79
C TYR A 322 14.72 -10.52 -15.71
N ASN A 323 13.38 -10.43 -15.72
CA ASN A 323 12.54 -11.29 -16.56
C ASN A 323 12.85 -11.12 -18.07
N ILE A 324 13.09 -9.89 -18.53
CA ILE A 324 13.44 -9.61 -19.93
C ILE A 324 14.83 -10.16 -20.27
N LEU A 325 15.83 -9.87 -19.45
CA LEU A 325 17.21 -10.32 -19.66
C LEU A 325 17.31 -11.83 -19.59
N TYR A 326 16.60 -12.47 -18.65
CA TYR A 326 16.56 -13.92 -18.51
C TYR A 326 15.98 -14.56 -19.77
N ALA A 327 14.86 -14.05 -20.29
CA ALA A 327 14.29 -14.54 -21.55
C ALA A 327 15.26 -14.41 -22.72
N GLN A 328 15.99 -13.30 -22.84
CA GLN A 328 17.00 -13.11 -23.87
C GLN A 328 18.16 -14.10 -23.73
N LEU A 329 18.66 -14.29 -22.51
CA LEU A 329 19.74 -15.24 -22.22
C LEU A 329 19.33 -16.67 -22.56
N VAL A 330 18.09 -17.07 -22.24
CA VAL A 330 17.55 -18.40 -22.58
C VAL A 330 17.55 -18.62 -24.10
N LEU A 331 17.16 -17.62 -24.89
CA LEU A 331 17.20 -17.71 -26.35
C LEU A 331 18.63 -17.87 -26.89
N VAL A 332 19.61 -17.19 -26.31
CA VAL A 332 21.03 -17.33 -26.69
C VAL A 332 21.58 -18.70 -26.26
N ALA A 333 21.21 -19.15 -25.06
CA ALA A 333 21.68 -20.41 -24.48
C ALA A 333 21.28 -21.65 -25.31
N GLU A 334 20.20 -21.56 -26.11
CA GLU A 334 19.80 -22.62 -27.06
C GLU A 334 20.99 -23.10 -27.92
N LYS A 335 21.89 -22.19 -28.30
CA LYS A 335 23.03 -22.48 -29.19
C LYS A 335 24.38 -22.19 -28.54
N ASN A 336 24.41 -21.76 -27.29
CA ASN A 336 25.63 -21.37 -26.59
C ASN A 336 25.63 -21.94 -25.16
N ASN A 337 26.25 -23.11 -24.99
CA ASN A 337 26.36 -23.80 -23.69
C ASN A 337 27.16 -23.00 -22.65
N TYR A 338 28.05 -22.09 -23.06
CA TYR A 338 28.74 -21.22 -22.13
C TYR A 338 27.77 -20.24 -21.46
N VAL A 339 26.86 -19.64 -22.25
CA VAL A 339 25.78 -18.80 -21.72
C VAL A 339 24.82 -19.63 -20.86
N ALA A 340 24.50 -20.87 -21.26
CA ALA A 340 23.69 -21.78 -20.45
C ALA A 340 24.30 -22.01 -19.05
N ASN A 341 25.62 -22.26 -18.98
CA ASN A 341 26.33 -22.42 -17.70
C ASN A 341 26.31 -21.13 -16.86
N ILE A 342 26.38 -19.95 -17.48
CA ILE A 342 26.27 -18.67 -16.75
C ILE A 342 24.88 -18.54 -16.14
N ILE A 343 23.81 -18.83 -16.88
CA ILE A 343 22.44 -18.80 -16.35
C ILE A 343 22.34 -19.70 -15.11
N SER A 344 22.77 -20.96 -15.22
CA SER A 344 22.77 -21.89 -14.09
C SER A 344 23.62 -21.39 -12.92
N SER A 345 24.73 -20.73 -13.18
CA SER A 345 25.64 -20.25 -12.14
C SER A 345 25.12 -19.01 -11.41
N LEU A 346 24.35 -18.15 -12.08
CA LEU A 346 23.66 -17.01 -11.46
C LEU A 346 22.52 -17.47 -10.53
N SER A 347 21.86 -18.57 -10.86
CA SER A 347 20.81 -19.15 -10.00
C SER A 347 21.35 -19.94 -8.81
N ASN A 348 22.58 -20.47 -8.90
CA ASN A 348 23.21 -21.31 -7.88
C ASN A 348 24.27 -20.57 -7.04
N GLU A 349 24.29 -19.23 -7.05
CA GLU A 349 25.21 -18.42 -6.22
C GLU A 349 26.71 -18.69 -6.49
N ASN A 350 27.05 -19.19 -7.69
CA ASN A 350 28.43 -19.50 -8.05
C ASN A 350 29.18 -18.26 -8.59
N LEU A 351 28.46 -17.31 -9.19
CA LEU A 351 29.03 -16.12 -9.84
C LEU A 351 28.77 -14.82 -9.09
N THR A 352 27.83 -14.84 -8.15
CA THR A 352 27.47 -13.72 -7.28
C THR A 352 27.33 -14.26 -5.86
N PRO A 353 27.66 -13.46 -4.82
CA PRO A 353 27.52 -13.91 -3.43
C PRO A 353 26.10 -14.33 -3.05
N GLU A 354 25.12 -13.76 -3.76
CA GLU A 354 23.69 -13.95 -3.54
C GLU A 354 22.97 -14.13 -4.89
N PRO A 355 21.80 -14.78 -4.91
CA PRO A 355 20.99 -14.91 -6.10
C PRO A 355 20.18 -13.62 -6.36
N PHE A 356 19.56 -13.51 -7.53
CA PHE A 356 18.57 -12.45 -7.74
C PHE A 356 17.30 -12.75 -6.93
N TYR A 357 16.86 -11.80 -6.13
CA TYR A 357 15.63 -11.85 -5.35
C TYR A 357 14.40 -11.56 -6.22
N HIS A 358 14.02 -12.51 -7.10
CA HIS A 358 12.82 -12.43 -7.93
C HIS A 358 11.56 -12.90 -7.19
N GLN A 359 10.41 -12.76 -7.86
CA GLN A 359 9.07 -13.04 -7.32
C GLN A 359 8.88 -14.46 -6.80
N ASP A 360 9.51 -15.46 -7.41
CA ASP A 360 9.31 -16.86 -7.04
C ASP A 360 10.11 -17.25 -5.79
N ARG A 361 11.00 -16.34 -5.34
CA ARG A 361 11.81 -16.47 -4.12
C ARG A 361 11.35 -15.49 -3.03
N ILE A 362 10.11 -14.98 -3.10
CA ILE A 362 9.59 -13.94 -2.19
C ILE A 362 9.80 -14.24 -0.70
N THR A 363 9.67 -15.51 -0.30
CA THR A 363 9.85 -15.96 1.09
C THR A 363 11.31 -15.98 1.53
N GLU A 364 12.26 -15.92 0.59
CA GLU A 364 13.71 -15.86 0.86
C GLU A 364 14.26 -14.43 0.88
N TRP A 365 13.46 -13.42 0.54
CA TRP A 365 13.93 -12.03 0.46
C TRP A 365 14.52 -11.51 1.78
N HIS A 366 14.03 -12.02 2.91
CA HIS A 366 14.56 -11.68 4.24
C HIS A 366 16.05 -12.01 4.41
N ARG A 367 16.62 -12.93 3.62
CA ARG A 367 18.05 -13.27 3.67
C ARG A 367 18.96 -12.10 3.30
N ALA A 368 18.45 -11.13 2.54
CA ALA A 368 19.18 -9.91 2.21
C ALA A 368 19.44 -9.01 3.44
N GLY A 369 18.71 -9.20 4.55
CA GLY A 369 18.88 -8.42 5.78
C GLY A 369 18.32 -7.00 5.73
N SER A 370 18.43 -6.29 4.60
CA SER A 370 17.78 -4.99 4.36
C SER A 370 17.30 -4.83 2.92
N THR A 371 16.37 -3.90 2.73
CA THR A 371 15.83 -3.56 1.41
C THR A 371 16.92 -2.99 0.49
N GLU A 372 17.82 -2.18 1.03
CA GLU A 372 18.95 -1.60 0.30
C GLU A 372 19.91 -2.70 -0.20
N HIS A 373 20.28 -3.63 0.68
CA HIS A 373 21.17 -4.73 0.31
C HIS A 373 20.52 -5.65 -0.74
N LEU A 374 19.21 -5.92 -0.64
CA LEU A 374 18.46 -6.65 -1.66
C LEU A 374 18.56 -5.98 -3.03
N ILE A 375 18.42 -4.65 -3.08
CA ILE A 375 18.53 -3.87 -4.32
C ILE A 375 19.95 -3.94 -4.89
N GLU A 376 20.97 -3.85 -4.05
CA GLU A 376 22.38 -3.95 -4.44
C GLU A 376 22.72 -5.34 -5.01
N ALA A 377 22.29 -6.41 -4.33
CA ALA A 377 22.46 -7.79 -4.78
C ALA A 377 21.78 -8.03 -6.14
N ASN A 378 20.54 -7.54 -6.29
CA ASN A 378 19.81 -7.61 -7.56
C ASN A 378 20.54 -6.88 -8.68
N GLU A 379 21.08 -5.68 -8.43
CA GLU A 379 21.79 -4.91 -9.45
C GLU A 379 23.08 -5.61 -9.92
N ALA A 380 23.81 -6.26 -9.00
CA ALA A 380 24.99 -7.05 -9.36
C ALA A 380 24.66 -8.18 -10.32
N VAL A 381 23.55 -8.90 -10.10
CA VAL A 381 23.10 -9.96 -11.01
C VAL A 381 22.65 -9.38 -12.35
N LEU A 382 21.87 -8.29 -12.35
CA LEU A 382 21.42 -7.63 -13.59
C LEU A 382 22.60 -7.13 -14.43
N HIS A 383 23.63 -6.57 -13.79
CA HIS A 383 24.86 -6.17 -14.46
C HIS A 383 25.50 -7.37 -15.15
N LYS A 384 25.62 -8.51 -14.45
CA LYS A 384 26.23 -9.71 -15.02
C LYS A 384 25.43 -10.29 -16.20
N MET A 385 24.10 -10.26 -16.11
CA MET A 385 23.22 -10.67 -17.21
C MET A 385 23.43 -9.80 -18.46
N LYS A 386 23.53 -8.47 -18.28
CA LYS A 386 23.79 -7.51 -19.36
C LYS A 386 25.16 -7.77 -20.02
N GLU A 387 26.22 -7.98 -19.22
CA GLU A 387 27.55 -8.34 -19.75
C GLU A 387 27.51 -9.63 -20.57
N THR A 388 26.79 -10.64 -20.09
CA THR A 388 26.73 -11.96 -20.72
C THR A 388 26.09 -11.91 -22.10
N LEU A 389 25.07 -11.05 -22.30
CA LEU A 389 24.44 -10.84 -23.59
C LEU A 389 25.34 -10.16 -24.64
N LEU A 390 26.47 -9.57 -24.21
CA LEU A 390 27.47 -8.98 -25.13
C LEU A 390 28.46 -10.02 -25.68
N ILE A 391 28.43 -11.24 -25.15
CA ILE A 391 29.30 -12.34 -25.57
C ILE A 391 28.75 -12.90 -26.89
N LYS A 392 29.45 -12.58 -27.98
CA LYS A 392 29.09 -12.99 -29.35
C LYS A 392 29.22 -14.49 -29.58
#